data_AF-A0A524QK14-F1
#
_entry.id   AF-A0A524QK14-F1
#
_cell.length_a   1.000
_cell.length_b   1.000
_cell.length_c   1.000
_cell.angle_alpha   90.00
_cell.angle_beta   90.00
_cell.angle_gamma   90.00
#
_symmetry.space_group_name_H-M   'P 1'
#
loop_
_entity.id
_entity.type
_entity.pdbx_description
1 polymer ?
#
loop_
_entity_poly.entity_id
_entity_poly.type
_entity_poly.pdbx_seq_one_letter_code
_entity_poly.pdbx_strand_id
1 'polypeptide(L)'
;MMEYVKQLQLERFVFVGMVLAVGTFAAQAASAEVKIGFVNVAKVLELAPQAEAARNRIEKEFAPKDRGLLDQQKDVRNLEDRLVKNAAVLSEAERQRNETEIRTIKRDLRRAQDECREDLN
;
A
#
# COMPACT_ATOMS: atom_id res chain seq x y z
N MET A 1 -75.62 42.56 -6.22
CA MET A 1 -74.43 42.61 -7.10
C MET A 1 -73.10 42.64 -6.32
N MET A 2 -72.97 43.41 -5.22
CA MET A 2 -71.72 43.50 -4.45
C MET A 2 -71.30 42.21 -3.71
N GLU A 3 -72.23 41.35 -3.29
CA GLU A 3 -71.90 40.09 -2.59
C GLU A 3 -71.29 39.02 -3.52
N TYR A 4 -71.78 38.93 -4.76
CA TYR A 4 -71.23 38.03 -5.79
C TYR A 4 -69.77 38.38 -6.14
N VAL A 5 -69.44 39.67 -6.17
CA VAL A 5 -68.07 40.13 -6.42
C VAL A 5 -67.15 39.76 -5.25
N LYS A 6 -67.63 39.86 -4.00
CA LYS A 6 -66.85 39.44 -2.82
C LYS A 6 -66.60 37.93 -2.79
N GLN A 7 -67.59 37.11 -3.14
CA GLN A 7 -67.42 35.66 -3.29
C GLN A 7 -66.39 35.31 -4.38
N LEU A 8 -66.46 35.97 -5.54
CA LEU A 8 -65.52 35.74 -6.64
C LEU A 8 -64.08 36.15 -6.27
N GLN A 9 -63.91 37.22 -5.49
CA GLN A 9 -62.59 37.61 -4.97
C GLN A 9 -62.07 36.60 -3.95
N LEU A 10 -62.93 36.10 -3.05
CA LEU A 10 -62.56 35.11 -2.03
C LEU A 10 -62.05 33.80 -2.65
N GLU A 11 -62.75 33.26 -3.66
CA GLU A 11 -62.32 32.07 -4.40
C GLU A 11 -60.95 32.25 -5.06
N ARG A 12 -60.68 33.43 -5.64
CA ARG A 12 -59.39 33.76 -6.23
C ARG A 12 -58.28 33.84 -5.19
N PHE A 13 -58.57 34.40 -4.01
CA PHE A 13 -57.62 34.44 -2.90
C PHE A 13 -57.30 33.04 -2.36
N VAL A 14 -58.30 32.17 -2.24
CA VAL A 14 -58.11 30.76 -1.84
C VAL A 14 -57.27 30.02 -2.88
N PHE A 15 -57.56 30.21 -4.17
CA PHE A 15 -56.80 29.58 -5.25
C PHE A 15 -55.34 30.06 -5.28
N VAL A 16 -55.08 31.36 -5.13
CA VAL A 16 -53.71 31.91 -5.05
C VAL A 16 -52.98 31.40 -3.81
N GLY A 17 -53.66 31.32 -2.66
CA GLY A 17 -53.11 30.72 -1.45
C GLY A 17 -52.73 29.25 -1.62
N MET A 18 -53.57 28.48 -2.32
CA MET A 18 -53.31 27.07 -2.61
C MET A 18 -52.12 26.90 -3.57
N VAL A 19 -52.01 27.71 -4.61
CA VAL A 19 -50.87 27.70 -5.54
C VAL A 19 -49.56 28.07 -4.83
N LEU A 20 -49.59 29.06 -3.93
CA LEU A 20 -48.43 29.44 -3.12
C LEU A 20 -48.00 28.32 -2.15
N ALA A 21 -48.96 27.67 -1.49
CA ALA A 21 -48.67 26.56 -0.57
C ALA A 21 -48.00 25.38 -1.31
N VAL A 22 -48.52 25.01 -2.49
CA VAL A 22 -47.93 23.92 -3.30
C VAL A 22 -46.53 24.31 -3.82
N GLY A 23 -46.33 25.57 -4.21
CA GLY A 23 -45.01 26.06 -4.64
C GLY A 23 -43.93 25.97 -3.55
N THR A 24 -44.29 26.23 -2.28
CA THR A 24 -43.34 26.16 -1.15
C THR A 24 -42.96 24.73 -0.76
N PHE A 25 -43.86 23.75 -0.93
CA PHE A 25 -43.55 22.33 -0.69
C PHE A 25 -42.62 21.75 -1.76
N ALA A 26 -42.79 22.15 -3.02
CA ALA A 26 -41.92 21.70 -4.11
C ALA A 26 -40.46 22.20 -3.96
N ALA A 27 -40.28 23.38 -3.35
CA ALA A 27 -38.94 23.95 -3.10
C ALA A 27 -38.12 23.15 -2.05
N GLN A 28 -38.76 22.47 -1.10
CA GLN A 28 -38.06 21.66 -0.08
C GLN A 28 -37.51 20.34 -0.64
N ALA A 29 -38.11 19.79 -1.69
CA ALA A 29 -37.65 18.53 -2.31
C ALA A 29 -36.34 18.69 -3.11
N ALA A 30 -35.94 19.93 -3.45
CA ALA A 30 -34.70 20.20 -4.17
C ALA A 30 -33.44 20.12 -3.28
N SER A 31 -33.60 20.01 -1.95
CA SER A 31 -32.54 19.92 -0.96
C SER A 31 -32.23 18.45 -0.60
N ALA A 32 -32.01 17.59 -1.60
CA ALA A 32 -31.52 16.25 -1.34
C ALA A 32 -30.04 16.33 -0.88
N GLU A 33 -29.78 16.01 0.38
CA GLU A 33 -28.45 16.01 0.98
C GLU A 33 -27.53 15.03 0.20
N VAL A 34 -26.58 15.58 -0.55
CA VAL A 34 -25.66 14.78 -1.39
C VAL A 34 -24.59 14.16 -0.49
N LYS A 35 -24.71 12.85 -0.27
CA LYS A 35 -23.72 12.06 0.49
C LYS A 35 -22.56 11.68 -0.43
N ILE A 36 -21.44 12.38 -0.30
CA ILE A 36 -20.19 12.07 -1.03
C ILE A 36 -19.32 11.18 -0.13
N GLY A 37 -19.18 9.90 -0.51
CA GLY A 37 -18.20 9.00 0.09
C GLY A 37 -16.93 8.98 -0.75
N PHE A 38 -15.77 9.11 -0.11
CA PHE A 38 -14.48 8.87 -0.76
C PHE A 38 -13.96 7.49 -0.37
N VAL A 39 -13.44 6.75 -1.35
CA VAL A 39 -12.81 5.44 -1.13
C VAL A 39 -11.33 5.57 -1.44
N ASN A 40 -10.48 5.15 -0.50
CA ASN A 40 -9.05 5.04 -0.75
C ASN A 40 -8.78 3.73 -1.51
N VAL A 41 -8.65 3.85 -2.83
CA VAL A 41 -8.42 2.72 -3.74
C VAL A 41 -7.14 1.96 -3.40
N ALA A 42 -6.07 2.67 -3.01
CA ALA A 42 -4.81 2.03 -2.62
C ALA A 42 -4.99 1.13 -1.39
N LYS A 43 -5.72 1.61 -0.37
CA LYS A 43 -6.00 0.84 0.85
C LYS A 43 -6.92 -0.35 0.60
N VAL A 44 -7.89 -0.22 -0.31
CA VAL A 44 -8.76 -1.35 -0.69
C VAL A 44 -7.97 -2.42 -1.43
N LEU A 45 -7.03 -2.04 -2.30
CA LEU A 45 -6.16 -2.99 -3.00
C LEU A 45 -5.16 -3.68 -2.06
N GLU A 46 -4.57 -2.96 -1.12
CA GLU A 46 -3.64 -3.52 -0.13
C GLU A 46 -4.31 -4.56 0.78
N LEU A 47 -5.53 -4.27 1.24
CA LEU A 47 -6.31 -5.16 2.11
C LEU A 47 -7.08 -6.24 1.34
N ALA A 48 -6.95 -6.28 0.02
CA ALA A 48 -7.67 -7.25 -0.78
C ALA A 48 -7.08 -8.65 -0.54
N PRO A 49 -7.91 -9.70 -0.39
CA PRO A 49 -7.44 -11.05 -0.09
C PRO A 49 -6.50 -11.59 -1.18
N GLN A 50 -6.68 -11.17 -2.44
CA GLN A 50 -5.76 -11.49 -3.52
C GLN A 50 -4.36 -10.86 -3.36
N ALA A 51 -4.29 -9.65 -2.79
CA ALA A 51 -3.01 -8.98 -2.54
C ALA A 51 -2.26 -9.64 -1.38
N GLU A 52 -2.96 -10.03 -0.32
CA GLU A 52 -2.38 -10.81 0.78
C GLU A 52 -1.86 -12.17 0.30
N ALA A 53 -2.64 -12.89 -0.52
CA ALA A 53 -2.22 -14.17 -1.09
C ALA A 53 -0.98 -14.02 -2.00
N ALA A 54 -0.94 -12.98 -2.83
CA ALA A 54 0.22 -12.68 -3.67
C ALA A 54 1.46 -12.33 -2.83
N ARG A 55 1.32 -11.50 -1.79
CA ARG A 55 2.40 -11.19 -0.85
C ARG A 55 2.96 -12.44 -0.18
N ASN A 56 2.09 -13.28 0.36
CA ASN A 56 2.50 -14.53 1.02
C ASN A 56 3.23 -15.49 0.05
N ARG A 57 2.87 -15.47 -1.24
CA ARG A 57 3.56 -16.26 -2.26
C ARG A 57 4.96 -15.71 -2.55
N ILE A 58 5.09 -14.40 -2.73
CA ILE A 58 6.38 -13.72 -2.92
C ILE A 58 7.27 -13.97 -1.69
N GLU A 59 6.77 -13.76 -0.47
CA GLU A 59 7.53 -14.03 0.76
C GLU A 59 8.03 -15.48 0.81
N LYS A 60 7.23 -16.48 0.40
CA LYS A 60 7.67 -17.88 0.35
C LYS A 60 8.74 -18.15 -0.70
N GLU A 61 8.63 -17.55 -1.87
CA GLU A 61 9.58 -17.73 -2.97
C GLU A 61 10.93 -17.03 -2.68
N PHE A 62 10.91 -15.89 -1.98
CA PHE A 62 12.09 -15.07 -1.70
C PHE A 62 12.73 -15.28 -0.32
N ALA A 63 11.99 -15.75 0.69
CA ALA A 63 12.54 -16.08 2.01
C ALA A 63 13.77 -17.02 2.00
N PRO A 64 13.85 -18.09 1.17
CA PRO A 64 15.06 -18.90 1.11
C PRO A 64 16.25 -18.15 0.50
N LYS A 65 16.03 -17.26 -0.48
CA LYS A 65 17.08 -16.43 -1.06
C LYS A 65 17.66 -15.46 -0.04
N ASP A 66 16.80 -14.78 0.72
CA ASP A 66 17.22 -13.88 1.79
C ASP A 66 18.03 -14.58 2.87
N ARG A 67 17.60 -15.79 3.29
CA ARG A 67 18.35 -16.59 4.27
C ARG A 67 19.74 -16.97 3.73
N GLY A 68 19.82 -17.40 2.47
CA GLY A 68 21.10 -17.73 1.84
C GLY A 68 22.08 -16.54 1.80
N LEU A 69 21.57 -15.34 1.51
CA LEU A 69 22.38 -14.11 1.54
C LEU A 69 22.91 -13.78 2.94
N LEU A 70 22.05 -13.93 3.97
CA LEU A 70 22.44 -13.71 5.37
C LEU A 70 23.49 -14.72 5.83
N ASP A 71 23.35 -15.99 5.45
CA ASP A 71 24.30 -17.04 5.79
C ASP A 71 25.67 -16.78 5.15
N GLN A 72 25.70 -16.44 3.85
CA GLN A 72 26.94 -16.07 3.15
C GLN A 72 27.61 -14.84 3.79
N GLN A 73 26.82 -13.83 4.18
CA GLN A 73 27.35 -12.65 4.85
C GLN A 73 27.97 -13.00 6.22
N LYS A 74 27.34 -13.92 6.96
CA LYS A 74 27.86 -14.43 8.23
C LYS A 74 29.15 -15.23 8.03
N ASP A 75 29.24 -16.04 6.98
CA ASP A 75 30.43 -16.83 6.67
C ASP A 75 31.63 -15.94 6.34
N VAL A 76 31.43 -14.90 5.52
CA VAL A 76 32.47 -13.90 5.24
C VAL A 76 32.98 -13.28 6.55
N ARG A 77 32.07 -12.84 7.43
CA ARG A 77 32.42 -12.20 8.69
C ARG A 77 33.18 -13.16 9.62
N ASN A 78 32.75 -14.41 9.69
CA ASN A 78 33.43 -15.45 10.49
C ASN A 78 34.85 -15.71 9.97
N LEU A 79 35.05 -15.78 8.66
CA LEU A 79 36.37 -15.96 8.06
C LEU A 79 37.29 -14.75 8.29
N GLU A 80 36.76 -13.53 8.18
CA GLU A 80 37.48 -12.30 8.50
C GLU A 80 37.91 -12.27 9.98
N ASP A 81 36.99 -12.58 10.90
CA ASP A 81 37.28 -12.64 12.34
C ASP A 81 38.35 -13.70 12.64
N ARG A 82 38.31 -14.86 11.97
CA ARG A 82 39.32 -15.91 12.11
C ARG A 82 40.69 -15.46 11.59
N LEU A 83 40.75 -14.74 10.48
CA LEU A 83 41.98 -14.17 9.96
C LEU A 83 42.59 -13.15 10.92
N VAL A 84 41.79 -12.28 11.51
CA VAL A 84 42.24 -11.26 12.47
C VAL A 84 42.73 -11.93 13.75
N LYS A 85 41.95 -12.85 14.32
CA LYS A 85 42.29 -13.53 15.59
C LYS A 85 43.52 -14.42 15.47
N ASN A 86 43.65 -15.15 14.37
CA ASN A 86 44.75 -16.10 14.16
C ASN A 86 45.90 -15.50 13.34
N ALA A 87 45.93 -14.18 13.13
CA ALA A 87 46.92 -13.52 12.27
C ALA A 87 48.37 -13.86 12.65
N ALA A 88 48.66 -14.01 13.95
CA ALA A 88 50.00 -14.32 14.45
C ALA A 88 50.36 -15.82 14.41
N VAL A 89 49.39 -16.71 14.16
CA VAL A 89 49.55 -18.17 14.25
C VAL A 89 49.39 -18.87 12.89
N LEU A 90 48.71 -18.23 11.94
CA LEU A 90 48.50 -18.76 10.59
C LEU A 90 49.79 -18.77 9.78
N SER A 91 50.02 -19.85 9.04
CA SER A 91 51.04 -19.88 7.99
C SER A 91 50.69 -18.95 6.83
N GLU A 92 51.69 -18.53 6.06
CA GLU A 92 51.49 -17.68 4.87
C GLU A 92 50.55 -18.37 3.86
N ALA A 93 50.69 -19.68 3.67
CA ALA A 93 49.83 -20.46 2.79
C ALA A 93 48.36 -20.49 3.26
N GLU A 94 48.11 -20.67 4.56
CA GLU A 94 46.75 -20.66 5.12
C GLU A 94 46.12 -19.27 5.06
N ARG A 95 46.90 -18.22 5.33
CA ARG A 95 46.47 -16.83 5.18
C ARG A 95 46.03 -16.55 3.75
N GLN A 96 46.89 -16.88 2.78
CA GLN A 96 46.60 -16.70 1.34
C GLN A 96 45.32 -17.45 0.92
N ARG A 97 45.13 -18.68 1.44
CA ARG A 97 43.93 -19.48 1.17
C ARG A 97 42.67 -18.81 1.71
N ASN A 98 42.67 -18.39 2.97
CA ASN A 98 41.53 -17.72 3.60
C ASN A 98 41.20 -16.39 2.92
N GLU A 99 42.20 -15.59 2.54
CA GLU A 99 42.00 -14.34 1.80
C GLU A 99 41.36 -14.58 0.42
N THR A 100 41.79 -15.65 -0.27
CA THR A 100 41.21 -16.05 -1.56
C THR A 100 39.77 -16.53 -1.41
N GLU A 101 39.49 -17.30 -0.36
CA GLU A 101 38.15 -17.78 -0.04
C GLU A 101 37.19 -16.61 0.28
N ILE A 102 37.61 -15.68 1.14
CA ILE A 102 36.83 -14.45 1.43
C ILE A 102 36.54 -13.66 0.16
N ARG A 103 37.53 -13.51 -0.73
CA ARG A 103 37.35 -12.80 -2.00
C ARG A 103 36.32 -13.48 -2.90
N THR A 104 36.33 -14.81 -2.94
CA THR A 104 35.39 -15.61 -3.72
C THR A 104 33.97 -15.45 -3.16
N ILE A 105 33.78 -15.69 -1.86
CA ILE A 105 32.46 -15.59 -1.22
C ILE A 105 31.91 -14.17 -1.32
N LYS A 106 32.74 -13.13 -1.16
CA LYS A 106 32.30 -11.73 -1.35
C LYS A 106 31.83 -11.44 -2.77
N ARG A 107 32.44 -12.06 -3.79
CA ARG A 107 32.02 -11.90 -5.18
C ARG A 107 30.69 -12.58 -5.42
N ASP A 108 30.55 -13.81 -4.93
CA ASP A 108 29.30 -14.56 -5.07
C ASP A 108 28.15 -13.92 -4.29
N LEU A 109 28.42 -13.36 -3.10
CA LEU A 109 27.46 -12.58 -2.34
C LEU A 109 26.98 -11.35 -3.12
N ARG A 110 27.89 -10.60 -3.75
CA ARG A 110 27.49 -9.45 -4.60
C ARG A 110 26.63 -9.89 -5.77
N ARG A 111 27.02 -10.96 -6.47
CA ARG A 111 26.23 -11.51 -7.57
C ARG A 111 24.83 -11.91 -7.11
N ALA A 112 24.72 -12.64 -6.00
CA ALA A 112 23.44 -13.07 -5.46
C ALA A 112 22.58 -11.90 -4.95
N GLN A 113 23.19 -10.82 -4.43
CA GLN A 113 22.48 -9.60 -4.06
C GLN A 113 21.94 -8.86 -5.29
N ASP A 114 22.74 -8.78 -6.36
CA ASP A 114 22.32 -8.16 -7.61
C ASP A 114 21.17 -8.97 -8.25
N GLU A 115 21.30 -10.30 -8.33
CA GLU A 115 20.23 -11.20 -8.81
C GLU A 115 18.95 -11.07 -7.98
N CYS A 116 19.04 -11.04 -6.64
CA CYS A 116 17.87 -10.87 -5.78
C CYS A 116 17.20 -9.50 -5.98
N ARG A 117 17.99 -8.45 -6.21
CA ARG A 117 17.46 -7.11 -6.49
C ARG A 117 16.79 -7.05 -7.87
N GLU A 118 17.33 -7.74 -8.86
CA GLU A 118 16.73 -7.83 -10.20
C GLU A 118 15.41 -8.61 -10.15
N ASP A 119 15.33 -9.70 -9.39
CA ASP A 119 14.10 -10.48 -9.24
C ASP A 119 12.97 -9.71 -8.52
N LEU A 120 13.31 -8.68 -7.73
CA LEU A 120 12.36 -7.86 -6.96
C LEU A 120 11.84 -6.62 -7.71
N ASN A 121 12.45 -6.22 -8.83
CA ASN A 121 12.04 -5.05 -9.63
C ASN A 121 11.16 -5.45 -10.81
#